data_AF-K1U2Y7-F1
#
_entry.id   AF-K1U2Y7-F1
#
_cell.length_a   1.000
_cell.length_b   1.000
_cell.length_c   1.000
_cell.angle_alpha   90.00
_cell.angle_beta   90.00
_cell.angle_gamma   90.00
#
_symmetry.space_group_name_H-M   'P 1'
#
loop_
_entity.id
_entity.type
_entity.pdbx_description
1 polymer ?
#
loop_
_entity_poly.entity_id
_entity_poly.type
_entity_poly.pdbx_seq_one_letter_code
_entity_poly.pdbx_strand_id
1 'polypeptide(L)'
;MNVDPKNPQDPKRDRLVLSKGHAAPALYATLALKGYFPVEDLKTLRKSDSYLQGHPNMNKVPGVDMSTGSLGQGISCAVGMALGGKIDKENYRVYTILGDGGIEEGQVWEAAMFAGNHHLDNLTAFVDYNGLQIDGTIDEVNSAYPIAEKFTAFKWNTIEIDGHDFDAIKRLLMMLKPARECLLPLL
;
A
#
# COMPACT_ATOMS: atom_id res chain seq x y z
N MET A 1 -0.93 -11.50 0.84
CA MET A 1 -1.36 -11.16 -0.52
C MET A 1 -1.38 -12.41 -1.39
N ASN A 2 -2.38 -12.54 -2.25
CA ASN A 2 -2.45 -13.51 -3.34
C ASN A 2 -1.60 -13.02 -4.51
N VAL A 3 -0.34 -13.46 -4.59
CA VAL A 3 0.62 -13.03 -5.61
C VAL A 3 1.52 -14.19 -6.03
N ASP A 4 1.91 -14.21 -7.31
CA ASP A 4 2.80 -15.22 -7.88
C ASP A 4 3.99 -14.54 -8.61
N PRO A 5 5.23 -14.73 -8.16
CA PRO A 5 6.42 -14.23 -8.84
C PRO A 5 6.60 -14.78 -10.26
N LYS A 6 6.06 -15.98 -10.55
CA LYS A 6 6.12 -16.58 -11.89
C LYS A 6 5.08 -15.98 -12.83
N ASN A 7 4.06 -15.30 -12.29
CA ASN A 7 3.04 -14.59 -13.05
C ASN A 7 2.82 -13.18 -12.48
N PRO A 8 3.83 -12.29 -12.57
CA PRO A 8 3.78 -10.96 -11.94
C PRO A 8 2.74 -10.02 -12.57
N GLN A 9 2.20 -10.38 -13.74
CA GLN A 9 1.19 -9.60 -14.47
C GLN A 9 -0.21 -10.19 -14.40
N ASP A 10 -0.45 -11.19 -13.53
CA ASP A 10 -1.79 -11.76 -13.33
C ASP A 10 -2.81 -10.63 -13.06
N PRO A 11 -3.85 -10.44 -13.90
CA PRO A 11 -4.86 -9.42 -13.63
C PRO A 11 -5.56 -9.64 -12.28
N LYS A 12 -5.62 -10.88 -11.77
CA LYS A 12 -6.36 -11.26 -10.56
C LYS A 12 -5.54 -11.30 -9.27
N ARG A 13 -4.26 -10.94 -9.30
CA ARG A 13 -3.43 -10.89 -8.08
C ARG A 13 -3.78 -9.69 -7.19
N ASP A 14 -3.44 -9.77 -5.91
CA ASP A 14 -3.46 -8.57 -5.07
C ASP A 14 -2.40 -7.56 -5.55
N ARG A 15 -2.69 -6.28 -5.36
CA ARG A 15 -1.80 -5.16 -5.73
C ARG A 15 -1.23 -4.48 -4.49
N LEU A 16 0.01 -3.99 -4.56
CA LEU A 16 0.65 -3.18 -3.52
C LEU A 16 1.27 -1.93 -4.13
N VAL A 17 0.83 -0.76 -3.67
CA VAL A 17 1.42 0.53 -4.01
C VAL A 17 2.24 1.04 -2.82
N LEU A 18 3.56 1.14 -2.98
CA LEU A 18 4.42 1.80 -2.00
C LEU A 18 4.34 3.32 -2.21
N SER A 19 3.33 3.98 -1.65
CA SER A 19 3.11 5.43 -1.79
C SER A 19 4.27 6.24 -1.20
N LYS A 20 4.85 5.79 -0.07
CA LYS A 20 6.14 6.30 0.45
C LYS A 20 7.33 5.76 -0.36
N GLY A 21 7.41 6.14 -1.63
CA GLY A 21 8.33 5.55 -2.61
C GLY A 21 9.81 5.55 -2.21
N HIS A 22 10.25 6.46 -1.34
CA HIS A 22 11.63 6.48 -0.84
C HIS A 22 12.02 5.21 -0.05
N ALA A 23 11.03 4.46 0.45
CA ALA A 23 11.23 3.15 1.07
C ALA A 23 11.40 1.99 0.06
N ALA A 24 11.74 2.30 -1.20
CA ALA A 24 12.00 1.33 -2.26
C ALA A 24 12.91 0.15 -1.85
N PRO A 25 13.99 0.34 -1.05
CA PRO A 25 14.85 -0.77 -0.64
C PRO A 25 14.09 -1.89 0.09
N ALA A 26 13.12 -1.55 0.95
CA ALA A 26 12.31 -2.53 1.67
C ALA A 26 11.39 -3.32 0.73
N LEU A 27 10.77 -2.63 -0.25
CA LEU A 27 9.96 -3.28 -1.28
C LEU A 27 10.81 -4.22 -2.14
N TYR A 28 11.98 -3.77 -2.59
CA TYR A 28 12.86 -4.60 -3.41
C TYR A 28 13.38 -5.82 -2.66
N ALA A 29 13.78 -5.67 -1.39
CA ALA A 29 14.16 -6.80 -0.56
C ALA A 29 13.02 -7.82 -0.44
N THR A 30 11.79 -7.35 -0.21
CA THR A 30 10.60 -8.21 -0.14
C THR A 30 10.34 -8.94 -1.46
N LEU A 31 10.40 -8.24 -2.59
CA LEU A 31 10.19 -8.82 -3.93
C LEU A 31 11.28 -9.86 -4.27
N ALA A 32 12.55 -9.56 -3.96
CA ALA A 32 13.66 -10.49 -4.17
C ALA A 32 13.50 -11.77 -3.35
N LEU A 33 13.23 -11.65 -2.05
CA LEU A 33 13.01 -12.79 -1.15
C LEU A 33 11.76 -13.60 -1.54
N LYS A 34 10.76 -12.95 -2.15
CA LYS A 34 9.58 -13.61 -2.68
C LYS A 34 9.85 -14.31 -4.02
N GLY A 35 10.95 -14.02 -4.70
CA GLY A 35 11.39 -14.68 -5.93
C GLY A 35 11.04 -13.95 -7.23
N TYR A 36 10.74 -12.64 -7.18
CA TYR A 36 10.47 -11.84 -8.39
C TYR A 36 11.72 -11.56 -9.23
N PHE A 37 12.89 -11.54 -8.58
CA PHE A 37 14.20 -11.37 -9.20
C PHE A 37 15.29 -11.87 -8.23
N PRO A 38 16.53 -12.10 -8.70
CA PRO A 38 17.63 -12.57 -7.86
C PRO A 38 17.96 -11.62 -6.69
N VAL A 39 18.24 -12.19 -5.51
CA VAL A 39 18.65 -11.42 -4.31
C VAL A 39 19.96 -10.65 -4.55
N GLU A 40 20.85 -11.17 -5.39
CA GLU A 40 22.13 -10.53 -5.72
C GLU A 40 21.96 -9.17 -6.43
N ASP A 41 20.84 -8.99 -7.15
CA ASP A 41 20.57 -7.76 -7.88
C ASP A 41 20.36 -6.57 -6.93
N LEU A 42 20.00 -6.82 -5.66
CA LEU A 42 19.85 -5.77 -4.63
C LEU A 42 21.14 -4.93 -4.45
N LYS A 43 22.32 -5.51 -4.71
CA LYS A 43 23.62 -4.81 -4.67
C LYS A 43 23.80 -3.76 -5.77
N THR A 44 22.88 -3.73 -6.74
CA THR A 44 22.88 -2.78 -7.85
C THR A 44 22.01 -1.56 -7.61
N LEU A 45 21.26 -1.51 -6.50
CA LEU A 45 20.37 -0.41 -6.15
C LEU A 45 21.00 0.97 -6.43
N ARG A 46 20.26 1.82 -7.16
CA ARG A 46 20.63 3.20 -7.54
C ARG A 46 21.85 3.34 -8.46
N LYS A 47 22.46 2.25 -8.96
CA LYS A 47 23.46 2.34 -10.02
C LYS A 47 22.79 2.73 -11.34
N SER A 48 23.50 3.48 -12.19
CA SER A 48 22.96 4.04 -13.44
C SER A 48 22.31 2.99 -14.35
N ASP A 49 22.93 1.81 -14.46
CA ASP A 49 22.46 0.70 -15.31
C ASP A 49 21.54 -0.28 -14.59
N SER A 50 21.23 -0.04 -13.31
CA SER A 50 20.35 -0.92 -12.55
C SER A 50 18.89 -0.69 -12.91
N TYR A 51 18.09 -1.75 -12.92
CA TYR A 51 16.64 -1.63 -13.00
C TYR A 51 16.02 -1.28 -11.62
N LEU A 52 16.77 -1.48 -10.52
CA LEU A 52 16.40 -1.11 -9.14
C LEU A 52 16.74 0.36 -8.87
N GLN A 53 15.79 1.23 -9.20
CA GLN A 53 15.91 2.69 -9.10
C GLN A 53 15.70 3.19 -7.66
N GLY A 54 16.11 4.44 -7.39
CA GLY A 54 16.01 5.03 -6.05
C GLY A 54 14.58 5.17 -5.50
N HIS A 55 13.59 5.14 -6.39
CA HIS A 55 12.17 4.99 -6.13
C HIS A 55 11.60 3.90 -7.06
N PRO A 56 10.46 3.25 -6.74
CA PRO A 56 9.88 2.19 -7.55
C PRO A 56 9.62 2.63 -8.99
N ASN A 57 9.91 1.75 -9.94
CA ASN A 57 9.59 1.94 -11.35
C ASN A 57 8.86 0.70 -11.88
N MET A 58 7.56 0.85 -12.14
CA MET A 58 6.69 -0.27 -12.55
C MET A 58 7.03 -0.85 -13.93
N ASN A 59 7.71 -0.08 -14.78
CA ASN A 59 8.12 -0.53 -16.11
C ASN A 59 9.41 -1.36 -16.08
N LYS A 60 10.12 -1.38 -14.96
CA LYS A 60 11.45 -1.99 -14.83
C LYS A 60 11.50 -3.16 -13.85
N VAL A 61 10.77 -3.08 -12.74
CA VAL A 61 10.88 -4.05 -11.64
C VAL A 61 9.65 -4.97 -11.61
N PRO A 62 9.80 -6.29 -11.83
CA PRO A 62 8.70 -7.23 -11.69
C PRO A 62 8.07 -7.17 -10.30
N GLY A 63 6.73 -7.09 -10.25
CA GLY A 63 5.97 -7.01 -9.00
C GLY A 63 5.79 -5.58 -8.44
N VAL A 64 6.37 -4.56 -9.07
CA VAL A 64 6.05 -3.15 -8.75
C VAL A 64 4.80 -2.73 -9.52
N ASP A 65 3.74 -2.36 -8.80
CA ASP A 65 2.44 -1.99 -9.38
C ASP A 65 2.31 -0.54 -9.83
N MET A 66 3.14 0.34 -9.30
CA MET A 66 3.11 1.76 -9.61
C MET A 66 4.50 2.37 -9.46
N SER A 67 4.87 3.25 -10.39
CA SER A 67 6.02 4.13 -10.19
C SER A 67 5.65 5.20 -9.16
N THR A 68 6.34 5.23 -8.02
CA THR A 68 6.09 6.20 -6.95
C THR A 68 7.36 7.01 -6.65
N GLY A 69 7.25 8.04 -5.83
CA GLY A 69 8.38 8.92 -5.47
C GLY A 69 7.93 10.34 -5.20
N SER A 70 6.98 10.84 -5.98
CA SER A 70 6.15 11.97 -5.59
C SER A 70 5.17 11.49 -4.52
N LEU A 71 5.28 12.05 -3.31
CA LEU A 71 4.36 11.73 -2.21
C LEU A 71 2.92 12.12 -2.59
N GLY A 72 1.94 11.53 -1.91
CA GLY A 72 0.51 11.72 -2.19
C GLY A 72 -0.04 10.97 -3.41
N GLN A 73 0.74 10.76 -4.48
CA GLN A 73 0.22 10.20 -5.73
C GLN A 73 -0.12 8.69 -5.66
N GLY A 74 0.64 7.92 -4.89
CA GLY A 74 0.49 6.46 -4.84
C GLY A 74 -0.89 6.01 -4.34
N ILE A 75 -1.49 6.71 -3.37
CA ILE A 75 -2.84 6.37 -2.90
C ILE A 75 -3.91 6.65 -3.95
N SER A 76 -3.80 7.73 -4.75
CA SER A 76 -4.74 7.98 -5.85
C SER A 76 -4.71 6.86 -6.88
N CYS A 77 -3.52 6.35 -7.23
CA CYS A 77 -3.39 5.19 -8.11
C CYS A 77 -3.97 3.91 -7.48
N ALA A 78 -3.73 3.67 -6.19
CA ALA A 78 -4.31 2.55 -5.47
C ALA A 78 -5.85 2.60 -5.44
N VAL A 79 -6.43 3.78 -5.27
CA VAL A 79 -7.88 4.02 -5.37
C VAL A 79 -8.38 3.67 -6.77
N GLY A 80 -7.69 4.11 -7.83
CA GLY A 80 -8.02 3.74 -9.21
C GLY A 80 -7.98 2.23 -9.46
N MET A 81 -6.95 1.54 -8.96
CA MET A 81 -6.84 0.08 -9.03
C MET A 81 -8.00 -0.62 -8.30
N ALA A 82 -8.34 -0.17 -7.10
CA ALA A 82 -9.42 -0.74 -6.31
C ALA A 82 -10.79 -0.53 -6.98
N LEU A 83 -11.03 0.66 -7.52
CA LEU A 83 -12.22 0.98 -8.31
C LEU A 83 -12.33 0.09 -9.55
N GLY A 84 -11.24 -0.07 -10.30
CA GLY A 84 -11.18 -0.96 -11.47
C GLY A 84 -11.58 -2.39 -11.11
N GLY A 85 -11.02 -2.94 -10.02
CA GLY A 85 -11.38 -4.28 -9.53
C GLY A 85 -12.87 -4.42 -9.22
N LYS A 86 -13.51 -3.39 -8.63
CA LYS A 86 -14.95 -3.40 -8.39
C LYS A 86 -15.78 -3.34 -9.67
N ILE A 87 -15.40 -2.50 -10.63
CA ILE A 87 -16.07 -2.38 -11.93
C ILE A 87 -16.02 -3.72 -12.68
N ASP A 88 -14.86 -4.36 -12.66
CA ASP A 88 -14.61 -5.64 -13.35
C ASP A 88 -15.14 -6.85 -12.57
N LYS A 89 -15.70 -6.64 -11.37
CA LYS A 89 -16.16 -7.71 -10.45
C LYS A 89 -15.07 -8.71 -10.09
N GLU A 90 -13.84 -8.23 -9.99
CA GLU A 90 -12.70 -9.02 -9.56
C GLU A 90 -12.58 -9.06 -8.03
N ASN A 91 -12.02 -10.14 -7.52
CA ASN A 91 -11.92 -10.40 -6.08
C ASN A 91 -10.56 -10.04 -5.47
N TYR A 92 -9.67 -9.40 -6.24
CA TYR A 92 -8.36 -9.00 -5.73
C TYR A 92 -8.46 -7.82 -4.77
N ARG A 93 -7.46 -7.71 -3.89
CA ARG A 93 -7.32 -6.57 -2.98
C ARG A 93 -6.19 -5.65 -3.41
N VAL A 94 -6.33 -4.38 -3.07
CA VAL A 94 -5.29 -3.37 -3.26
C VAL A 94 -4.82 -2.88 -1.90
N TYR A 95 -3.52 -2.85 -1.72
CA TYR A 95 -2.86 -2.35 -0.53
C TYR A 95 -2.03 -1.11 -0.91
N THR A 96 -1.99 -0.11 -0.03
CA THR A 96 -1.10 1.03 -0.19
C THR A 96 -0.41 1.37 1.13
N ILE A 97 0.86 1.76 1.07
CA ILE A 97 1.65 2.13 2.25
C ILE A 97 2.07 3.59 2.12
N LEU A 98 1.61 4.42 3.04
CA LEU A 98 1.91 5.84 3.16
C LEU A 98 2.84 6.06 4.36
N GLY A 99 3.58 7.17 4.35
CA GLY A 99 4.21 7.70 5.56
C GLY A 99 3.36 8.83 6.12
N ASP A 100 3.45 9.07 7.41
CA ASP A 100 2.85 10.20 8.12
C ASP A 100 3.21 11.59 7.54
N GLY A 101 4.47 11.86 7.20
CA GLY A 101 4.81 13.10 6.47
C GLY A 101 4.22 13.12 5.05
N GLY A 102 4.01 11.95 4.46
CA GLY A 102 3.42 11.82 3.11
C GLY A 102 1.91 12.03 3.06
N ILE A 103 1.20 12.00 4.19
CA ILE A 103 -0.24 12.26 4.25
C ILE A 103 -0.58 13.74 4.47
N GLU A 104 0.43 14.61 4.55
CA GLU A 104 0.23 16.06 4.54
C GLU A 104 -0.23 16.56 3.16
N GLU A 105 0.10 15.82 2.09
CA GLU A 105 -0.30 16.13 0.72
C GLU A 105 -1.83 16.11 0.56
N GLY A 106 -2.38 17.21 0.02
CA GLY A 106 -3.83 17.36 -0.23
C GLY A 106 -4.43 16.21 -1.04
N GLN A 107 -3.65 15.69 -1.99
CA GLN A 107 -4.04 14.57 -2.85
C GLN A 107 -4.37 13.29 -2.07
N VAL A 108 -3.79 13.08 -0.88
CA VAL A 108 -4.14 11.94 -0.02
C VAL A 108 -5.57 12.05 0.47
N TRP A 109 -5.99 13.26 0.86
CA TRP A 109 -7.33 13.51 1.39
C TRP A 109 -8.40 13.47 0.29
N GLU A 110 -8.07 13.91 -0.92
CA GLU A 110 -8.93 13.70 -2.10
C GLU A 110 -9.15 12.21 -2.38
N ALA A 111 -8.08 11.42 -2.35
CA ALA A 111 -8.15 9.97 -2.57
C ALA A 111 -8.94 9.26 -1.44
N ALA A 112 -8.71 9.65 -0.18
CA ALA A 112 -9.44 9.11 0.96
C ALA A 112 -10.94 9.42 0.88
N MET A 113 -11.30 10.66 0.56
CA MET A 113 -12.69 11.10 0.36
C MET A 113 -13.38 10.31 -0.75
N PHE A 114 -12.71 10.14 -1.88
CA PHE A 114 -13.23 9.36 -3.01
C PHE A 114 -13.45 7.89 -2.61
N ALA A 115 -12.44 7.25 -2.03
CA ALA A 115 -12.49 5.83 -1.67
C ALA A 115 -13.65 5.50 -0.71
N GLY A 116 -13.85 6.35 0.30
CA GLY A 116 -14.95 6.20 1.25
C GLY A 116 -16.33 6.38 0.61
N ASN A 117 -16.48 7.40 -0.24
CA ASN A 117 -17.75 7.65 -0.95
C ASN A 117 -18.10 6.55 -1.97
N HIS A 118 -17.10 5.90 -2.55
CA HIS A 118 -17.26 4.78 -3.47
C HIS A 118 -17.23 3.41 -2.77
N HIS A 119 -17.19 3.36 -1.44
CA HIS A 119 -17.20 2.14 -0.63
C HIS A 119 -16.15 1.13 -1.10
N LEU A 120 -14.91 1.55 -1.35
CA LEU A 120 -13.84 0.68 -1.87
C LEU A 120 -13.30 -0.29 -0.78
N ASP A 121 -14.12 -1.25 -0.35
CA ASP A 121 -13.81 -2.28 0.66
C ASP A 121 -12.68 -3.28 0.26
N ASN A 122 -12.28 -3.27 -1.01
CA ASN A 122 -11.13 -4.00 -1.52
C ASN A 122 -9.81 -3.21 -1.41
N LEU A 123 -9.82 -1.96 -0.93
CA LEU A 123 -8.65 -1.16 -0.63
C LEU A 123 -8.27 -1.22 0.85
N THR A 124 -6.98 -1.26 1.15
CA THR A 124 -6.44 -1.14 2.52
C THR A 124 -5.23 -0.21 2.49
N ALA A 125 -5.29 0.87 3.26
CA ALA A 125 -4.20 1.82 3.41
C ALA A 125 -3.51 1.62 4.76
N PHE A 126 -2.18 1.52 4.74
CA PHE A 126 -1.33 1.57 5.92
C PHE A 126 -0.70 2.95 6.01
N VAL A 127 -0.88 3.63 7.13
CA VAL A 127 -0.11 4.84 7.46
C VAL A 127 1.01 4.41 8.40
N ASP A 128 2.24 4.43 7.90
CA ASP A 128 3.44 4.25 8.70
C ASP A 128 3.68 5.53 9.51
N TYR A 129 3.16 5.53 10.74
CA TYR A 129 3.35 6.59 11.71
C TYR A 129 4.61 6.33 12.53
N ASN A 130 5.67 7.05 12.19
CA ASN A 130 6.98 6.97 12.87
C ASN A 130 7.36 8.29 13.56
N GLY A 131 6.55 9.34 13.39
CA GLY A 131 6.69 10.63 14.05
C GLY A 131 7.72 11.56 13.42
N LEU A 132 8.34 11.20 12.30
CA LEU A 132 9.42 11.96 11.66
C LEU A 132 9.18 12.22 10.18
N GLN A 133 9.73 13.35 9.73
CA GLN A 133 9.92 13.67 8.31
C GLN A 133 11.31 14.29 8.08
N ILE A 134 11.57 14.82 6.86
CA ILE A 134 12.92 15.25 6.47
C ILE A 134 13.46 16.34 7.39
N ASP A 135 12.66 17.35 7.70
CA ASP A 135 13.11 18.56 8.41
C ASP A 135 12.84 18.54 9.92
N GLY A 136 12.29 17.45 10.47
CA GLY A 136 12.01 17.35 11.91
C GLY A 136 10.90 16.37 12.26
N THR A 137 10.37 16.51 13.48
CA THR A 137 9.20 15.73 13.90
C THR A 137 7.94 16.20 13.15
N ILE A 138 6.96 15.31 13.03
CA ILE A 138 5.67 15.64 12.40
C ILE A 138 5.00 16.82 13.13
N ASP A 139 5.08 16.87 14.45
CA ASP A 139 4.47 17.91 15.27
C ASP A 139 5.14 19.28 15.14
N GLU A 140 6.45 19.33 14.91
CA GLU A 140 7.18 20.59 14.72
C GLU A 140 6.98 21.17 13.32
N VAL A 141 6.87 20.31 12.31
CA VAL A 141 6.82 20.74 10.91
C VAL A 141 5.37 20.98 10.46
N ASN A 142 4.51 19.95 10.45
CA ASN A 142 3.11 20.07 10.00
C ASN A 142 2.26 18.82 10.32
N SER A 143 1.71 18.75 11.53
CA SER A 143 1.05 17.53 11.99
C SER A 143 -0.25 17.20 11.26
N ALA A 144 -0.32 15.99 10.71
CA ALA A 144 -1.56 15.41 10.21
C ALA A 144 -2.48 14.88 11.32
N TYR A 145 -2.11 14.99 12.60
CA TYR A 145 -2.99 14.58 13.71
C TYR A 145 -4.29 15.40 13.79
N PRO A 146 -5.38 14.80 14.30
CA PRO A 146 -5.54 13.38 14.61
C PRO A 146 -5.81 12.54 13.33
N ILE A 147 -5.00 11.51 13.06
CA ILE A 147 -5.00 10.78 11.78
C ILE A 147 -6.23 9.88 11.64
N ALA A 148 -6.52 9.04 12.64
CA ALA A 148 -7.61 8.08 12.59
C ALA A 148 -8.97 8.79 12.42
N GLU A 149 -9.18 9.90 13.10
CA GLU A 149 -10.40 10.69 13.06
C GLU A 149 -10.59 11.35 11.70
N LYS A 150 -9.51 11.85 11.06
CA LYS A 150 -9.58 12.40 9.70
C LYS A 150 -9.96 11.34 8.68
N PHE A 151 -9.36 10.15 8.72
CA PHE A 151 -9.76 9.04 7.84
C PHE A 151 -11.19 8.55 8.13
N THR A 152 -11.59 8.50 9.41
CA THR A 152 -12.96 8.12 9.82
C THR A 152 -14.00 9.11 9.30
N ALA A 153 -13.70 10.41 9.33
CA ALA A 153 -14.54 11.45 8.73
C ALA A 153 -14.73 11.26 7.21
N PHE A 154 -13.74 10.65 6.53
CA PHE A 154 -13.82 10.19 5.15
C PHE A 154 -14.40 8.78 4.98
N LYS A 155 -15.13 8.24 5.97
CA LYS A 155 -15.83 6.95 5.95
C LYS A 155 -14.92 5.72 5.89
N TRP A 156 -13.67 5.83 6.30
CA TRP A 156 -12.78 4.68 6.45
C TRP A 156 -13.02 3.96 7.77
N ASN A 157 -12.87 2.63 7.76
CA ASN A 157 -12.68 1.87 8.99
C ASN A 157 -11.23 2.03 9.44
N THR A 158 -11.01 2.66 10.58
CA THR A 158 -9.68 2.99 11.11
C THR A 158 -9.35 2.10 12.30
N ILE A 159 -8.13 1.55 12.30
CA ILE A 159 -7.65 0.65 13.34
C ILE A 159 -6.20 1.05 13.62
N GLU A 160 -5.93 1.46 14.85
CA GLU A 160 -4.58 1.75 15.33
C GLU A 160 -3.97 0.51 15.95
N ILE A 161 -2.73 0.20 15.58
CA ILE A 161 -1.97 -0.95 16.06
C ILE A 161 -0.51 -0.55 16.27
N ASP A 162 0.21 -1.31 17.09
CA ASP A 162 1.66 -1.29 17.09
C ASP A 162 2.18 -1.85 15.75
N GLY A 163 2.85 -1.02 14.96
CA GLY A 163 3.44 -1.39 13.67
C GLY A 163 4.58 -2.41 13.75
N HIS A 164 5.03 -2.73 14.97
CA HIS A 164 6.03 -3.76 15.25
C HIS A 164 5.44 -5.04 15.85
N ASP A 165 4.14 -5.07 16.19
CA ASP A 165 3.43 -6.29 16.58
C ASP A 165 2.96 -7.04 15.32
N PHE A 166 3.79 -7.98 14.87
CA PHE A 166 3.50 -8.83 13.71
C PHE A 166 2.22 -9.67 13.89
N ASP A 167 1.89 -10.06 15.13
CA ASP A 167 0.66 -10.81 15.39
C ASP A 167 -0.57 -9.90 15.31
N ALA A 168 -0.47 -8.64 15.76
CA ALA A 168 -1.53 -7.65 15.55
C ALA A 168 -1.77 -7.37 14.06
N ILE A 169 -0.70 -7.14 13.29
CA ILE A 169 -0.78 -6.94 11.84
C ILE A 169 -1.43 -8.17 11.17
N LYS A 170 -1.04 -9.38 11.57
CA LYS A 170 -1.61 -10.62 11.04
C LYS A 170 -3.09 -10.76 11.38
N ARG A 171 -3.49 -10.52 12.63
CA ARG A 171 -4.90 -10.54 13.07
C ARG A 171 -5.74 -9.55 12.25
N LEU A 172 -5.27 -8.31 12.11
CA LEU A 172 -5.91 -7.28 11.29
C LEU A 172 -6.11 -7.75 9.85
N LEU A 173 -5.05 -8.23 9.19
CA LEU A 173 -5.11 -8.71 7.81
C LEU A 173 -6.02 -9.93 7.64
N MET A 174 -6.20 -10.75 8.68
CA MET A 174 -7.14 -11.87 8.66
C MET A 174 -8.60 -11.40 8.77
N MET A 175 -8.88 -10.36 9.55
CA MET A 175 -10.21 -9.75 9.65
C MET A 175 -10.63 -9.03 8.37
N LEU A 176 -9.68 -8.47 7.62
CA LEU A 176 -9.94 -7.74 6.37
C LEU A 176 -10.14 -8.64 5.14
N LYS A 177 -9.82 -9.93 5.23
CA LYS A 177 -10.18 -10.87 4.15
C LYS A 177 -11.69 -11.07 4.20
N PRO A 178 -12.41 -11.01 3.07
CA PRO A 178 -13.77 -11.52 3.06
C PRO A 178 -13.70 -12.96 3.57
N ALA A 179 -14.49 -13.27 4.59
CA ALA A 179 -14.77 -14.64 4.95
C ALA A 179 -15.28 -15.28 3.65
N ARG A 180 -14.46 -16.10 3.01
CA ARG A 180 -14.94 -16.99 1.95
C ARG A 180 -16.11 -17.73 2.60
N GLU A 181 -17.30 -17.48 2.08
CA GLU A 181 -18.58 -17.89 2.65
C GLU A 181 -18.48 -19.22 3.40
N CYS A 182 -18.67 -19.20 4.72
CA CYS A 182 -19.04 -20.41 5.43
C CYS A 182 -20.56 -20.51 5.30
N LEU A 183 -21.01 -21.08 4.17
CA LEU A 183 -22.36 -21.60 4.05
C LEU A 183 -22.49 -22.76 5.03
N LEU A 184 -23.04 -22.50 6.21
CA LEU A 184 -23.58 -23.56 7.05
C LEU A 184 -24.91 -24.00 6.43
N PRO A 185 -25.08 -25.29 6.07
CA PRO A 185 -26.39 -25.79 5.70
C PRO A 185 -27.28 -25.77 6.95
N LEU A 186 -28.34 -24.97 6.92
CA LEU A 186 -29.47 -25.17 7.83
C LEU A 186 -30.27 -26.36 7.31
N LEU A 187 -30.23 -27.47 8.05
CA LEU A 187 -31.36 -28.38 8.19
C LEU A 187 -32.27 -27.85 9.29
#